data_AF-A0A956SW27-F1
#
_entry.id   AF-A0A956SW27-F1
#
_cell.length_a   1.000
_cell.length_b   1.000
_cell.length_c   1.000
_cell.angle_alpha   90.00
_cell.angle_beta   90.00
_cell.angle_gamma   90.00
#
_symmetry.space_group_name_H-M   'P 1'
#
loop_
_entity.id
_entity.type
_entity.pdbx_description
1 polymer ?
#
loop_
_entity_poly.entity_id
_entity_poly.type
_entity_poly.pdbx_seq_one_letter_code
_entity_poly.pdbx_strand_id
1 'polypeptide(L)'
;WCGAAPGRDHVLNHLDQLIIRPAFWHGGESSDGRASTVFGGDLDPAARDALAAQVRADPRRYVGQARVGRSTCPAWRGGAFRPEPFVLRVFAVATEGDYVVAPTALALLGAASDPLSLSTRAAVGSKDVWILSDQPEPPAPLLAHPGQALTIRRGGVELTSRVADNLYWLGRLAERCEDAARVFRTAFARVADAWVAGEPIEIDALMGTLDAAWRGPIVNNAPSLEEAVLRFMLEDRGPSSFVATSAGLRDLAWLVRDRLSADAWRVLDDLDRLLRRGTEPLARSVAEGIELAEGIILRLAGLAGLATENMTRGPAWRFFDLGRRIERAVHTTQLVRSTLVDVAEEETAVLRAVLEVADSAMTFRSRYRTRLATAPVIDLLVLDESNPRSIAFQLARVDEHVRELGQWREGAPLGAEERMVLGALTRIRTADVDRLCRDDGKGRRKLLDRLLDHLGGDLPALSDAITQNYFTHVRERPRMPDQLPDAPS
;
A
#
# COMPACT_ATOMS: atom_id res chain seq x y z
N TRP A 1 -28.69 15.89 -0.74
CA TRP A 1 -27.25 16.22 -0.73
C TRP A 1 -27.09 17.67 -0.35
N CYS A 2 -26.18 18.00 0.57
CA CYS A 2 -26.03 19.37 1.08
C CYS A 2 -25.28 20.30 0.11
N GLY A 3 -24.62 19.78 -0.94
CA GLY A 3 -23.94 20.61 -1.94
C GLY A 3 -24.86 21.53 -2.76
N ALA A 4 -26.17 21.26 -2.79
CA ALA A 4 -27.18 22.11 -3.41
C ALA A 4 -28.02 22.83 -2.34
N ALA A 5 -28.31 24.12 -2.54
CA ALA A 5 -29.01 24.96 -1.56
C ALA A 5 -30.33 24.34 -1.04
N PRO A 6 -31.23 23.78 -1.88
CA PRO A 6 -32.46 23.15 -1.37
C PRO A 6 -32.20 21.96 -0.45
N GLY A 7 -31.20 21.14 -0.80
CA GLY A 7 -30.82 19.97 -0.01
C GLY A 7 -30.13 20.37 1.30
N ARG A 8 -29.30 21.41 1.29
CA ARG A 8 -28.65 21.95 2.48
C ARG A 8 -29.67 22.49 3.47
N ASP A 9 -30.58 23.34 3.00
CA ASP A 9 -31.54 24.04 3.86
C ASP A 9 -32.52 23.05 4.48
N HIS A 10 -32.95 22.04 3.70
CA HIS A 10 -33.76 20.94 4.23
C HIS A 10 -33.02 20.17 5.33
N VAL A 11 -31.74 19.85 5.13
CA VAL A 11 -30.95 19.12 6.13
C VAL A 11 -30.77 19.94 7.40
N LEU A 12 -30.40 21.22 7.30
CA LEU A 12 -30.19 22.11 8.45
C LEU A 12 -31.47 22.31 9.27
N ASN A 13 -32.63 22.38 8.61
CA ASN A 13 -33.92 22.56 9.27
C ASN A 13 -34.49 21.29 9.93
N HIS A 14 -33.95 20.11 9.61
CA HIS A 14 -34.43 18.81 10.10
C HIS A 14 -33.29 17.93 10.63
N LEU A 15 -32.24 18.55 11.19
CA LEU A 15 -31.05 17.83 11.67
C LEU A 15 -31.40 16.74 12.68
N ASP A 16 -32.38 17.00 13.55
CA ASP A 16 -32.89 16.09 14.58
C ASP A 16 -33.59 14.83 14.02
N GLN A 17 -34.01 14.87 12.76
CA GLN A 17 -34.77 13.79 12.11
C GLN A 17 -33.95 13.01 11.08
N LEU A 18 -32.73 13.46 10.80
CA LEU A 18 -31.92 12.94 9.71
C LEU A 18 -30.64 12.26 10.21
N ILE A 19 -30.23 11.25 9.45
CA ILE A 19 -28.88 10.69 9.53
C ILE A 19 -27.98 11.55 8.66
N ILE A 20 -26.97 12.15 9.26
CA ILE A 20 -25.96 12.97 8.57
C ILE A 20 -24.73 12.10 8.34
N ARG A 21 -24.27 12.06 7.09
CA ARG A 21 -23.11 11.26 6.70
C ARG A 21 -22.24 11.98 5.67
N PRO A 22 -20.97 11.57 5.51
CA PRO A 22 -20.11 12.09 4.46
C PRO A 22 -20.66 11.75 3.07
N ALA A 23 -20.62 12.70 2.14
CA ALA A 23 -20.99 12.51 0.74
C ALA A 23 -19.91 11.73 -0.04
N PHE A 24 -18.65 11.84 0.38
CA PHE A 24 -17.51 11.13 -0.21
C PHE A 24 -16.92 10.19 0.82
N TRP A 25 -16.81 8.90 0.45
CA TRP A 25 -16.27 7.86 1.32
C TRP A 25 -14.79 7.63 0.99
N HIS A 26 -13.90 7.77 1.97
CA HIS A 26 -12.50 7.38 1.86
C HIS A 26 -12.22 6.33 2.92
N GLY A 27 -11.91 5.10 2.51
CA GLY A 27 -11.09 4.17 3.28
C GLY A 27 -11.52 3.74 4.70
N GLY A 28 -12.73 4.07 5.18
CA GLY A 28 -13.24 3.59 6.47
C GLY A 28 -13.12 4.58 7.63
N GLU A 29 -12.36 5.66 7.49
CA GLU A 29 -12.34 6.82 8.38
C GLU A 29 -12.05 8.06 7.53
N SER A 30 -12.77 9.16 7.77
CA SER A 30 -12.36 10.44 7.17
C SER A 30 -10.96 10.77 7.69
N SER A 31 -10.03 11.11 6.80
CA SER A 31 -8.66 11.56 7.11
C SER A 31 -8.56 12.64 8.21
N ASP A 32 -9.68 13.31 8.51
CA ASP A 32 -9.77 14.41 9.47
C ASP A 32 -10.33 13.99 10.85
N GLY A 33 -10.60 12.70 11.08
CA GLY A 33 -11.17 12.19 12.35
C GLY A 33 -12.55 12.76 12.72
N ARG A 34 -13.21 13.49 11.80
CA ARG A 34 -14.34 14.38 12.11
C ARG A 34 -15.68 13.97 11.50
N ALA A 35 -15.73 12.98 10.61
CA ALA A 35 -16.95 12.67 9.88
C ALA A 35 -17.41 11.22 10.11
N SER A 36 -17.96 10.97 11.30
CA SER A 36 -18.75 9.75 11.58
C SER A 36 -20.18 9.93 11.06
N THR A 37 -20.83 8.81 10.70
CA THR A 37 -22.27 8.83 10.41
C THR A 37 -23.01 9.02 11.73
N VAL A 38 -23.79 10.09 11.85
CA VAL A 38 -24.49 10.44 13.09
C VAL A 38 -25.98 10.61 12.83
N PHE A 39 -26.82 10.22 13.77
CA PHE A 39 -28.22 10.58 13.77
C PHE A 39 -28.39 11.85 14.60
N GLY A 40 -28.84 12.96 13.99
CA GLY A 40 -28.85 14.24 14.68
C GLY A 40 -29.85 14.33 15.83
N GLY A 41 -30.80 13.38 15.91
CA GLY A 41 -31.70 13.23 17.05
C GLY A 41 -31.03 12.62 18.30
N ASP A 42 -29.94 11.87 18.15
CA ASP A 42 -29.17 11.32 19.28
C ASP A 42 -28.17 12.35 19.85
N LEU A 43 -27.98 13.49 19.16
CA LEU A 43 -27.10 14.57 19.58
C LEU A 43 -27.82 15.51 20.56
N ASP A 44 -27.07 15.95 21.58
CA ASP A 44 -27.48 17.06 22.43
C ASP A 44 -27.54 18.38 21.61
N PRO A 45 -28.20 19.44 22.13
CA PRO A 45 -28.36 20.70 21.40
C PRO A 45 -27.03 21.34 20.96
N ALA A 46 -25.99 21.30 21.82
CA ALA A 46 -24.70 21.91 21.52
C ALA A 46 -23.95 21.16 20.41
N ALA A 47 -23.98 19.82 20.45
CA ALA A 47 -23.42 18.97 19.41
C ALA A 47 -24.18 19.11 18.08
N ARG A 48 -25.49 19.31 18.12
CA ARG A 48 -26.31 19.56 16.93
C ARG A 48 -25.99 20.91 16.28
N ASP A 49 -25.79 21.96 17.07
CA ASP A 49 -25.37 23.27 16.57
C ASP A 49 -23.96 23.23 15.97
N ALA A 50 -23.04 22.50 16.60
CA ALA A 50 -21.71 22.25 16.06
C ALA A 50 -21.77 21.52 14.71
N LEU A 51 -22.59 20.48 14.59
CA LEU A 51 -22.82 19.77 13.33
C LEU A 51 -23.42 20.69 12.26
N ALA A 52 -24.39 21.53 12.62
CA ALA A 52 -24.97 22.52 11.72
C ALA A 52 -23.90 23.51 11.21
N ALA A 53 -23.00 23.97 12.08
CA ALA A 53 -21.89 24.84 11.71
C ALA A 53 -20.92 24.14 10.73
N GLN A 54 -20.60 22.86 10.95
CA GLN A 54 -19.76 22.07 10.04
C GLN A 54 -20.41 21.90 8.67
N VAL A 55 -21.71 21.58 8.61
CA VAL A 55 -22.46 21.47 7.35
C VAL A 55 -22.50 22.80 6.61
N ARG A 56 -22.58 23.94 7.31
CA ARG A 56 -22.51 25.28 6.69
C ARG A 56 -21.11 25.61 6.18
N ALA A 57 -20.06 25.18 6.89
CA ALA A 57 -18.67 25.47 6.54
C ALA A 57 -18.24 24.74 5.25
N ASP A 58 -18.64 23.47 5.08
CA ASP A 58 -18.39 22.73 3.85
C ASP A 58 -19.59 21.83 3.46
N PRO A 59 -20.63 22.42 2.84
CA PRO A 59 -21.86 21.71 2.57
C PRO A 59 -21.71 20.56 1.55
N ARG A 60 -20.69 20.61 0.68
CA ARG A 60 -20.51 19.57 -0.35
C ARG A 60 -20.12 18.22 0.24
N ARG A 61 -19.50 18.23 1.43
CA ARG A 61 -19.06 17.01 2.14
C ARG A 61 -20.17 16.24 2.83
N TYR A 62 -21.41 16.76 2.90
CA TYR A 62 -22.48 16.13 3.68
C TYR A 62 -23.70 15.73 2.86
N VAL A 63 -24.35 14.67 3.29
CA VAL A 63 -25.70 14.29 2.86
C VAL A 63 -26.54 13.90 4.08
N GLY A 64 -27.77 14.40 4.12
CA GLY A 64 -28.79 13.93 5.06
C GLY A 64 -29.65 12.84 4.43
N GLN A 65 -29.98 11.82 5.20
CA GLN A 65 -30.88 10.74 4.81
C GLN A 65 -31.91 10.51 5.92
N ALA A 66 -33.17 10.28 5.54
CA ALA A 66 -34.20 9.90 6.49
C ALA A 66 -33.84 8.58 7.21
N ARG A 67 -34.17 8.51 8.50
CA ARG A 67 -34.00 7.28 9.28
C ARG A 67 -35.04 6.26 8.82
N VAL A 68 -34.56 5.15 8.24
CA VAL A 68 -35.41 4.02 7.85
C VAL A 68 -35.26 2.93 8.90
N GLY A 69 -36.39 2.46 9.44
CA GLY A 69 -36.42 1.27 10.28
C GLY A 69 -35.97 0.06 9.45
N ARG A 70 -34.88 -0.59 9.86
CA ARG A 70 -34.33 -1.70 9.08
C ARG A 70 -35.11 -2.98 9.32
N SER A 71 -35.31 -3.75 8.26
CA SER A 71 -35.76 -5.12 8.36
C SER A 71 -34.76 -5.95 9.18
N THR A 72 -35.29 -6.92 9.91
CA THR A 72 -34.49 -7.87 10.69
C THR A 72 -34.60 -9.26 10.11
N CYS A 73 -33.58 -10.08 10.36
CA CYS A 73 -33.61 -11.51 10.06
C CYS A 73 -33.25 -12.32 11.32
N PRO A 74 -33.80 -13.52 11.52
CA PRO A 74 -33.47 -14.34 12.70
C PRO A 74 -32.01 -14.77 12.69
N ALA A 75 -31.26 -14.51 13.76
CA ALA A 75 -29.88 -14.98 13.94
C ALA A 75 -29.74 -15.76 15.26
N TRP A 76 -28.95 -16.84 15.25
CA TRP A 76 -28.68 -17.63 16.44
C TRP A 76 -27.54 -16.99 17.25
N ARG A 77 -27.84 -16.47 18.44
CA ARG A 77 -26.88 -15.79 19.32
C ARG A 77 -27.13 -16.20 20.78
N GLY A 78 -26.07 -16.61 21.48
CA GLY A 78 -26.15 -16.94 22.90
C GLY A 78 -27.19 -18.02 23.24
N GLY A 79 -27.37 -19.02 22.36
CA GLY A 79 -28.31 -20.13 22.57
C GLY A 79 -29.77 -19.84 22.24
N ALA A 80 -30.10 -18.71 21.62
CA ALA A 80 -31.47 -18.39 21.19
C ALA A 80 -31.49 -17.65 19.83
N PHE A 81 -32.63 -17.70 19.14
CA PHE A 81 -32.87 -16.85 17.97
C PHE A 81 -33.22 -15.42 18.40
N ARG A 82 -32.54 -14.44 17.79
CA ARG A 82 -32.80 -13.01 17.99
C ARG A 82 -32.96 -12.32 16.63
N PRO A 83 -33.86 -11.32 16.51
CA PRO A 83 -33.96 -10.52 15.29
C PRO A 83 -32.75 -9.59 15.19
N GLU A 84 -31.96 -9.74 14.13
CA GLU A 84 -30.79 -8.89 13.88
C GLU A 84 -31.02 -8.03 12.63
N PRO A 85 -30.71 -6.73 12.66
CA PRO A 85 -30.81 -5.88 11.49
C PRO A 85 -29.81 -6.35 10.41
N PHE A 86 -30.25 -6.34 9.16
CA PHE A 86 -29.41 -6.74 8.04
C PHE A 86 -29.50 -5.76 6.88
N VAL A 87 -28.53 -5.84 5.98
CA VAL A 87 -28.58 -5.20 4.65
C VAL A 87 -28.22 -6.19 3.57
N LEU A 88 -28.92 -6.05 2.45
CA LEU A 88 -28.63 -6.77 1.22
C LEU A 88 -27.83 -5.87 0.28
N ARG A 89 -26.75 -6.41 -0.26
CA ARG A 89 -26.09 -5.86 -1.44
C ARG A 89 -26.40 -6.73 -2.63
N VAL A 90 -27.01 -6.13 -3.65
CA VAL A 90 -27.34 -6.77 -4.92
C VAL A 90 -26.35 -6.28 -5.97
N PHE A 91 -25.99 -7.14 -6.91
CA PHE A 91 -24.97 -6.84 -7.92
C PHE A 91 -25.62 -6.72 -9.30
N ALA A 92 -25.46 -5.57 -9.94
CA ALA A 92 -25.85 -5.36 -11.33
C ALA A 92 -24.60 -5.37 -12.21
N VAL A 93 -24.65 -6.12 -13.31
CA VAL A 93 -23.57 -6.26 -14.29
C VAL A 93 -23.99 -5.55 -15.57
N ALA A 94 -23.14 -4.65 -16.05
CA ALA A 94 -23.32 -4.04 -17.35
C ALA A 94 -23.07 -5.08 -18.44
N THR A 95 -24.01 -5.19 -19.36
CA THR A 95 -23.96 -6.01 -20.57
C THR A 95 -23.93 -5.08 -21.79
N GLU A 96 -23.85 -5.62 -23.01
CA GLU A 96 -23.92 -4.82 -24.23
C GLU A 96 -25.29 -4.14 -24.37
N GLY A 97 -25.42 -2.94 -23.80
CA GLY A 97 -26.60 -2.08 -23.91
C GLY A 97 -27.57 -2.09 -22.73
N ASP A 98 -27.39 -2.96 -21.72
CA ASP A 98 -28.29 -3.04 -20.56
C ASP A 98 -27.57 -3.43 -19.26
N TYR A 99 -28.25 -3.36 -18.11
CA TYR A 99 -27.79 -3.84 -16.81
C TYR A 99 -28.61 -5.04 -16.37
N VAL A 100 -27.94 -6.17 -16.14
CA VAL A 100 -28.57 -7.37 -15.58
C VAL A 100 -28.25 -7.47 -14.10
N VAL A 101 -29.29 -7.53 -13.26
CA VAL A 101 -29.11 -7.83 -11.83
C VAL A 101 -28.88 -9.32 -11.68
N ALA A 102 -27.71 -9.70 -11.15
CA ALA A 102 -27.40 -11.09 -10.90
C ALA A 102 -28.37 -11.65 -9.83
N PRO A 103 -28.85 -12.90 -9.96
CA PRO A 103 -29.69 -13.56 -8.96
C PRO A 103 -28.85 -13.99 -7.75
N THR A 104 -28.10 -13.05 -7.18
CA THR A 104 -27.26 -13.22 -6.01
C THR A 104 -27.23 -11.93 -5.22
N ALA A 105 -27.12 -12.06 -3.90
CA ALA A 105 -26.95 -10.93 -3.01
C ALA A 105 -26.10 -11.33 -1.81
N LEU A 106 -25.40 -10.35 -1.24
CA LEU A 106 -24.68 -10.49 0.01
C LEU A 106 -25.53 -9.93 1.15
N ALA A 107 -25.94 -10.76 2.11
CA ALA A 107 -26.55 -10.29 3.35
C ALA A 107 -25.47 -10.07 4.43
N LEU A 108 -25.42 -8.86 4.97
CA LEU A 108 -24.56 -8.48 6.10
C LEU A 108 -25.39 -8.18 7.33
N LEU A 109 -25.00 -8.74 8.48
CA LEU A 109 -25.63 -8.51 9.77
C LEU A 109 -24.93 -7.34 10.49
N GLY A 110 -25.71 -6.35 10.91
CA GLY A 110 -25.21 -5.21 11.69
C GLY A 110 -25.08 -5.54 13.18
N ALA A 111 -24.26 -4.78 13.91
CA ALA A 111 -24.27 -4.82 15.37
C ALA A 111 -25.54 -4.14 15.90
N ALA A 112 -26.18 -4.70 16.93
CA ALA A 112 -27.34 -4.08 17.57
C ALA A 112 -27.06 -2.69 18.16
N SER A 113 -25.80 -2.40 18.50
CA SER A 113 -25.36 -1.14 19.11
C SER A 113 -25.12 0.01 18.13
N ASP A 114 -24.93 -0.27 16.84
CA ASP A 114 -24.79 0.74 15.79
C ASP A 114 -25.54 0.32 14.53
N PRO A 115 -26.87 0.55 14.49
CA PRO A 115 -27.70 0.24 13.34
C PRO A 115 -27.49 1.23 12.18
N LEU A 116 -26.47 2.09 12.20
CA LEU A 116 -26.15 3.03 11.12
C LEU A 116 -24.89 2.62 10.36
N SER A 117 -23.92 2.00 11.03
CA SER A 117 -22.66 1.55 10.43
C SER A 117 -22.82 0.20 9.70
N LEU A 118 -22.76 0.24 8.36
CA LEU A 118 -22.71 -0.96 7.52
C LEU A 118 -21.60 -0.88 6.47
N SER A 119 -20.43 -0.46 6.93
CA SER A 119 -19.22 -0.85 6.21
C SER A 119 -19.10 -2.38 6.28
N THR A 120 -18.50 -3.00 5.25
CA THR A 120 -18.18 -4.44 5.31
C THR A 120 -17.29 -4.77 6.52
N ARG A 121 -16.54 -3.78 7.03
CA ARG A 121 -15.69 -3.90 8.22
C ARG A 121 -16.47 -3.91 9.54
N ALA A 122 -17.66 -3.30 9.59
CA ALA A 122 -18.49 -3.23 10.79
C ALA A 122 -19.53 -4.37 10.89
N ALA A 123 -19.63 -5.22 9.87
CA ALA A 123 -20.56 -6.34 9.86
C ALA A 123 -20.13 -7.41 10.88
N VAL A 124 -21.07 -7.87 11.71
CA VAL A 124 -20.84 -8.88 12.77
C VAL A 124 -21.13 -10.30 12.26
N GLY A 125 -21.52 -10.43 11.00
CA GLY A 125 -21.77 -11.70 10.34
C GLY A 125 -22.34 -11.51 8.93
N SER A 126 -22.47 -12.63 8.22
CA SER A 126 -23.16 -12.70 6.93
C SER A 126 -24.15 -13.87 6.93
N LYS A 127 -25.08 -13.84 5.98
CA LYS A 127 -26.04 -14.92 5.73
C LYS A 127 -26.13 -15.22 4.24
N ASP A 128 -26.45 -16.46 3.94
CA ASP A 128 -26.86 -16.85 2.60
C ASP A 128 -28.19 -16.18 2.26
N VAL A 129 -28.33 -15.76 1.01
CA VAL A 129 -29.55 -15.17 0.47
C VAL A 129 -30.14 -16.14 -0.54
N TRP A 130 -31.34 -16.63 -0.26
CA TRP A 130 -32.05 -17.52 -1.16
C TRP A 130 -33.00 -16.67 -2.02
N ILE A 131 -32.74 -16.64 -3.33
CA ILE A 131 -33.62 -16.04 -4.32
C ILE A 131 -34.42 -17.18 -4.94
N LEU A 132 -35.72 -17.18 -4.68
CA LEU A 132 -36.61 -18.24 -5.15
C LEU A 132 -36.96 -18.01 -6.62
N SER A 133 -36.93 -19.08 -7.41
CA SER A 133 -37.37 -19.10 -8.79
C SER A 133 -38.68 -19.88 -8.91
N ASP A 134 -39.65 -19.33 -9.64
CA ASP A 134 -40.93 -19.97 -9.93
C ASP A 134 -40.81 -21.05 -11.02
N GLN A 135 -39.68 -21.06 -11.74
CA GLN A 135 -39.33 -22.06 -12.73
C GLN A 135 -38.25 -22.99 -12.15
N PRO A 136 -38.30 -24.30 -12.43
CA PRO A 136 -37.18 -25.18 -12.13
C PRO A 136 -35.96 -24.66 -12.90
N GLU A 137 -35.01 -24.10 -12.16
CA GLU A 137 -33.75 -23.64 -12.73
C GLU A 137 -33.05 -24.88 -13.31
N PRO A 138 -32.62 -24.88 -14.58
CA PRO A 138 -31.79 -25.96 -15.09
C PRO A 138 -30.62 -26.10 -14.12
N PRO A 139 -30.23 -27.33 -13.71
CA PRO A 139 -29.16 -27.49 -12.75
C PRO A 139 -27.98 -26.69 -13.28
N ALA A 140 -27.66 -25.58 -12.59
CA ALA A 140 -26.43 -24.89 -12.86
C ALA A 140 -25.35 -25.98 -12.79
N PRO A 141 -24.35 -26.00 -13.70
CA PRO A 141 -23.26 -26.95 -13.62
C PRO A 141 -22.38 -26.56 -12.41
N LEU A 142 -22.96 -26.70 -11.23
CA LEU A 142 -22.35 -26.56 -9.93
C LEU A 142 -21.75 -27.94 -9.69
N LEU A 143 -20.45 -28.01 -9.98
CA LEU A 143 -19.58 -29.18 -9.90
C LEU A 143 -19.60 -30.02 -11.18
N ALA A 144 -18.43 -30.10 -11.82
CA ALA A 144 -18.17 -31.07 -12.88
C ALA A 144 -18.59 -32.47 -12.40
N HIS A 145 -19.31 -33.21 -13.23
CA HIS A 145 -19.72 -34.57 -12.87
C HIS A 145 -18.47 -35.43 -12.60
N PRO A 146 -18.50 -36.33 -11.59
CA PRO A 146 -17.45 -37.33 -11.42
C PRO A 146 -17.26 -38.11 -12.74
N GLY A 147 -16.11 -37.95 -13.40
CA GLY A 147 -15.80 -38.56 -14.70
C GLY A 147 -15.82 -37.62 -15.90
N GLN A 148 -16.24 -36.37 -15.75
CA GLN A 148 -16.12 -35.36 -16.81
C GLN A 148 -14.64 -34.96 -16.99
N ALA A 149 -14.12 -35.10 -18.22
CA ALA A 149 -12.77 -34.67 -18.54
C ALA A 149 -12.63 -33.15 -18.35
N LEU A 150 -11.84 -32.73 -17.36
CA LEU A 150 -11.55 -31.33 -17.13
C LEU A 150 -10.67 -30.79 -18.26
N THR A 151 -11.04 -29.64 -18.83
CA THR A 151 -10.16 -28.92 -19.75
C THR A 151 -8.93 -28.45 -18.96
N ILE A 152 -7.77 -29.02 -19.28
CA ILE A 152 -6.52 -28.62 -18.66
C ILE A 152 -6.22 -27.18 -19.07
N ARG A 153 -6.28 -26.26 -18.11
CA ARG A 153 -5.85 -24.87 -18.28
C ARG A 153 -4.50 -24.68 -17.59
N ARG A 154 -3.51 -24.20 -18.34
CA ARG A 154 -2.16 -23.89 -17.86
C ARG A 154 -1.98 -22.36 -17.86
N GLY A 155 -2.79 -21.68 -17.06
CA GLY A 155 -2.85 -20.22 -17.00
C GLY A 155 -3.86 -19.78 -15.93
N GLY A 156 -3.41 -18.89 -15.03
CA GLY A 156 -4.09 -18.60 -13.77
C GLY A 156 -5.31 -17.69 -13.91
N VAL A 157 -6.31 -18.01 -13.08
CA VAL A 157 -7.46 -17.22 -12.60
C VAL A 157 -7.51 -15.77 -13.12
N GLU A 158 -8.60 -15.41 -13.81
CA GLU A 158 -8.91 -14.02 -14.15
C GLU A 158 -8.74 -13.12 -12.91
N LEU A 159 -7.77 -12.22 -12.99
CA LEU A 159 -7.44 -11.29 -11.92
C LEU A 159 -8.23 -10.01 -12.17
N THR A 160 -9.11 -9.65 -11.24
CA THR A 160 -9.76 -8.33 -11.32
C THR A 160 -8.73 -7.23 -11.09
N SER A 161 -8.88 -6.07 -11.73
CA SER A 161 -7.97 -4.93 -11.55
C SER A 161 -7.81 -4.51 -10.09
N ARG A 162 -8.85 -4.68 -9.25
CA ARG A 162 -8.75 -4.39 -7.81
C ARG A 162 -7.84 -5.36 -7.07
N VAL A 163 -7.91 -6.66 -7.38
CA VAL A 163 -7.03 -7.66 -6.75
C VAL A 163 -5.59 -7.46 -7.22
N ALA A 164 -5.41 -7.10 -8.50
CA ALA A 164 -4.10 -6.74 -9.05
C ALA A 164 -3.49 -5.52 -8.33
N ASP A 165 -4.26 -4.45 -8.17
CA ASP A 165 -3.86 -3.23 -7.45
C ASP A 165 -3.51 -3.54 -5.99
N ASN A 166 -4.34 -4.31 -5.29
CA ASN A 166 -4.07 -4.69 -3.91
C ASN A 166 -2.78 -5.54 -3.78
N LEU A 167 -2.50 -6.47 -4.70
CA LEU A 167 -1.28 -7.27 -4.68
C LEU A 167 -0.04 -6.42 -4.99
N TYR A 168 -0.17 -5.48 -5.94
CA TYR A 168 0.88 -4.52 -6.26
C TYR A 168 1.27 -3.68 -5.04
N TRP A 169 0.28 -3.07 -4.38
CA TRP A 169 0.52 -2.28 -3.18
C TRP A 169 0.95 -3.13 -1.99
N LEU A 170 0.47 -4.37 -1.86
CA LEU A 170 0.93 -5.30 -0.83
C LEU A 170 2.45 -5.52 -0.96
N GLY A 171 2.92 -5.77 -2.19
CA GLY A 171 4.35 -5.90 -2.48
C GLY A 171 5.13 -4.64 -2.09
N ARG A 172 4.63 -3.46 -2.48
CA ARG A 172 5.28 -2.18 -2.13
C ARG A 172 5.36 -1.96 -0.63
N LEU A 173 4.26 -2.10 0.11
CA LEU A 173 4.25 -1.86 1.56
C LEU A 173 5.10 -2.89 2.31
N ALA A 174 5.11 -4.15 1.85
CA ALA A 174 5.96 -5.19 2.43
C ALA A 174 7.44 -4.82 2.28
N GLU A 175 7.85 -4.36 1.10
CA GLU A 175 9.22 -3.93 0.85
C GLU A 175 9.59 -2.68 1.65
N ARG A 176 8.71 -1.66 1.67
CA ARG A 176 8.92 -0.43 2.44
C ARG A 176 9.09 -0.70 3.93
N CYS A 177 8.33 -1.64 4.49
CA CYS A 177 8.49 -2.06 5.88
C CYS A 177 9.84 -2.78 6.11
N GLU A 178 10.30 -3.60 5.18
CA GLU A 178 11.59 -4.31 5.28
C GLU A 178 12.75 -3.31 5.23
N ASP A 179 12.70 -2.38 4.28
CA ASP A 179 13.68 -1.32 4.08
C ASP A 179 13.81 -0.42 5.33
N ALA A 180 12.68 0.00 5.90
CA ALA A 180 12.65 0.77 7.15
C ALA A 180 13.32 0.01 8.29
N ALA A 181 12.95 -1.27 8.47
CA ALA A 181 13.51 -2.13 9.51
C ALA A 181 15.02 -2.30 9.35
N ARG A 182 15.55 -2.36 8.12
CA ARG A 182 17.00 -2.44 7.88
C ARG A 182 17.72 -1.16 8.33
N VAL A 183 17.16 0.01 8.01
CA VAL A 183 17.72 1.29 8.47
C VAL A 183 17.64 1.40 10.00
N PHE A 184 16.51 1.05 10.62
CA PHE A 184 16.37 1.05 12.08
C PHE A 184 17.36 0.13 12.77
N ARG A 185 17.52 -1.11 12.28
CA ARG A 185 18.49 -2.06 12.84
C ARG A 185 19.90 -1.50 12.84
N THR A 186 20.33 -0.90 11.72
CA THR A 186 21.66 -0.29 11.63
C THR A 186 21.77 0.96 12.51
N ALA A 187 20.75 1.83 12.52
CA ALA A 187 20.73 3.02 13.38
C ALA A 187 20.81 2.65 14.87
N PHE A 188 20.01 1.69 15.34
CA PHE A 188 20.07 1.21 16.72
C PHE A 188 21.42 0.61 17.09
N ALA A 189 22.05 -0.16 16.19
CA ALA A 189 23.39 -0.69 16.43
C ALA A 189 24.40 0.45 16.64
N ARG A 190 24.34 1.52 15.83
CA ARG A 190 25.22 2.70 16.00
C ARG A 190 24.90 3.50 17.25
N VAL A 191 23.63 3.62 17.62
CA VAL A 191 23.24 4.23 18.91
C VAL A 191 23.84 3.44 20.07
N ALA A 192 23.77 2.09 20.04
CA ALA A 192 24.36 1.24 21.08
C ALA A 192 25.89 1.43 21.19
N ASP A 193 26.58 1.52 20.05
CA ASP A 193 28.03 1.71 20.00
C ASP A 193 28.46 3.14 20.41
N ALA A 194 27.61 4.15 20.16
CA ALA A 194 27.88 5.56 20.48
C ALA A 194 28.12 5.81 21.97
N TRP A 195 27.50 5.00 22.85
CA TRP A 195 27.74 5.03 24.30
C TRP A 195 29.22 4.78 24.67
N VAL A 196 30.01 4.19 23.77
CA VAL A 196 31.40 3.81 23.99
C VAL A 196 32.39 4.74 23.29
N ALA A 197 32.06 5.26 22.10
CA ALA A 197 33.02 5.92 21.20
C ALA A 197 32.67 7.35 20.73
N GLY A 198 31.53 7.92 21.14
CA GLY A 198 31.02 9.21 20.64
C GLY A 198 30.00 9.05 19.51
N GLU A 199 29.35 10.14 19.09
CA GLU A 199 28.30 10.11 18.04
C GLU A 199 28.89 9.76 16.66
N PRO A 200 28.50 8.63 16.04
CA PRO A 200 29.02 8.21 14.75
C PRO A 200 28.47 9.07 13.60
N ILE A 201 29.33 9.55 12.71
CA ILE A 201 28.97 10.46 11.60
C ILE A 201 27.94 9.84 10.63
N GLU A 202 27.91 8.51 10.51
CA GLU A 202 26.95 7.80 9.69
C GLU A 202 25.50 7.89 10.20
N ILE A 203 25.27 8.24 11.47
CA ILE A 203 23.93 8.33 12.03
C ILE A 203 23.14 9.44 11.35
N ASP A 204 23.75 10.60 11.13
CA ASP A 204 23.10 11.71 10.42
C ASP A 204 22.69 11.29 9.00
N ALA A 205 23.52 10.52 8.32
CA ALA A 205 23.24 9.99 6.99
C ALA A 205 22.11 8.95 7.00
N LEU A 206 22.05 8.09 8.02
CA LEU A 206 20.95 7.13 8.22
C LEU A 206 19.64 7.84 8.56
N MET A 207 19.67 8.85 9.43
CA MET A 207 18.50 9.66 9.79
C MET A 207 18.02 10.49 8.60
N GLY A 208 18.92 11.03 7.78
CA GLY A 208 18.58 11.69 6.52
C GLY A 208 17.91 10.73 5.51
N THR A 209 18.31 9.46 5.51
CA THR A 209 17.62 8.42 4.72
C THR A 209 16.20 8.20 5.22
N LEU A 210 16.02 8.10 6.54
CA LEU A 210 14.70 7.96 7.16
C LEU A 210 13.78 9.16 6.84
N ASP A 211 14.30 10.38 6.94
CA ASP A 211 13.54 11.61 6.65
C ASP A 211 13.12 11.69 5.17
N ALA A 212 14.05 11.43 4.25
CA ALA A 212 13.79 11.49 2.82
C ALA A 212 12.78 10.43 2.33
N ALA A 213 12.86 9.22 2.87
CA ALA A 213 12.06 8.09 2.42
C ALA A 213 10.69 7.97 3.13
N TRP A 214 10.58 8.36 4.40
CA TRP A 214 9.35 8.24 5.19
C TRP A 214 8.66 9.59 5.51
N ARG A 215 9.18 10.70 4.98
CA ARG A 215 8.54 12.04 4.94
C ARG A 215 7.92 12.47 6.28
N GLY A 216 8.68 12.36 7.36
CA GLY A 216 8.28 12.83 8.69
C GLY A 216 9.42 13.61 9.32
N PRO A 217 9.23 14.89 9.71
CA PRO A 217 10.32 15.72 10.22
C PRO A 217 11.02 15.00 11.38
N ILE A 218 12.34 14.97 11.46
CA ILE A 218 13.04 14.46 12.65
C ILE A 218 12.43 15.12 13.90
N VAL A 219 12.20 14.36 14.98
CA VAL A 219 11.73 14.93 16.24
C VAL A 219 12.82 15.85 16.77
N ASN A 220 12.79 17.13 16.40
CA ASN A 220 13.76 18.14 16.83
C ASN A 220 13.76 18.38 18.37
N ASN A 221 12.89 17.69 19.10
CA ASN A 221 12.69 17.80 20.54
C ASN A 221 12.93 16.47 21.29
N ALA A 222 13.54 15.47 20.66
CA ALA A 222 13.93 14.25 21.38
C ALA A 222 15.15 14.55 22.28
N PRO A 223 15.14 14.14 23.56
CA PRO A 223 16.21 14.46 24.51
C PRO A 223 17.49 13.64 24.26
N SER A 224 17.40 12.54 23.51
CA SER A 224 18.54 11.74 23.07
C SER A 224 18.31 11.20 21.67
N LEU A 225 19.40 10.82 21.01
CA LEU A 225 19.37 10.14 19.72
C LEU A 225 18.63 8.79 19.81
N GLU A 226 18.81 8.04 20.90
CA GLU A 226 18.06 6.81 21.18
C GLU A 226 16.55 7.05 21.11
N GLU A 227 16.08 8.08 21.83
CA GLU A 227 14.67 8.41 21.86
C GLU A 227 14.19 8.94 20.49
N ALA A 228 15.04 9.65 19.74
CA ALA A 228 14.72 10.08 18.39
C ALA A 228 14.46 8.89 17.45
N VAL A 229 15.33 7.87 17.45
CA VAL A 229 15.19 6.67 16.60
C VAL A 229 13.98 5.84 17.04
N LEU A 230 13.77 5.64 18.35
CA LEU A 230 12.62 4.92 18.88
C LEU A 230 11.29 5.60 18.51
N ARG A 231 11.19 6.91 18.71
CA ARG A 231 9.98 7.67 18.36
C ARG A 231 9.72 7.64 16.86
N PHE A 232 10.77 7.72 16.03
CA PHE A 232 10.62 7.63 14.58
C PHE A 232 10.02 6.28 14.14
N MET A 233 10.43 5.18 14.80
CA MET A 233 9.92 3.84 14.50
C MET A 233 8.49 3.62 15.02
N LEU A 234 8.17 4.10 16.22
CA LEU A 234 6.99 3.66 16.98
C LEU A 234 5.84 4.66 17.00
N GLU A 235 6.08 5.95 16.76
CA GLU A 235 5.00 6.94 16.73
C GLU A 235 4.33 7.01 15.36
N ASP A 236 3.01 7.18 15.34
CA ASP A 236 2.33 7.54 14.10
C ASP A 236 2.57 9.02 13.79
N ARG A 237 3.33 9.26 12.72
CA ARG A 237 3.76 10.59 12.26
C ARG A 237 3.00 11.04 11.00
N GLY A 238 1.94 10.32 10.64
CA GLY A 238 1.11 10.59 9.47
C GLY A 238 1.17 9.50 8.41
N PRO A 239 0.61 9.73 7.20
CA PRO A 239 0.35 8.68 6.23
C PRO A 239 1.56 7.89 5.70
N SER A 240 2.77 8.45 5.84
CA SER A 240 4.04 7.82 5.41
C SER A 240 4.84 7.24 6.57
N SER A 241 4.31 7.29 7.80
CA SER A 241 4.98 6.74 8.98
C SER A 241 5.17 5.22 8.86
N PHE A 242 6.15 4.68 9.59
CA PHE A 242 6.35 3.22 9.65
C PHE A 242 5.11 2.52 10.21
N VAL A 243 4.45 3.11 11.20
CA VAL A 243 3.21 2.60 11.81
C VAL A 243 2.07 2.57 10.80
N ALA A 244 1.84 3.68 10.06
CA ALA A 244 0.80 3.75 9.04
C ALA A 244 1.05 2.77 7.87
N THR A 245 2.31 2.66 7.44
CA THR A 245 2.74 1.71 6.39
C THR A 245 2.47 0.26 6.83
N SER A 246 2.82 -0.06 8.08
CA SER A 246 2.59 -1.37 8.69
C SER A 246 1.10 -1.71 8.81
N ALA A 247 0.28 -0.73 9.19
CA ALA A 247 -1.18 -0.89 9.22
C ALA A 247 -1.76 -1.11 7.80
N GLY A 248 -1.27 -0.37 6.80
CA GLY A 248 -1.65 -0.54 5.40
C GLY A 248 -1.29 -1.91 4.83
N LEU A 249 -0.09 -2.42 5.16
CA LEU A 249 0.36 -3.76 4.78
C LEU A 249 -0.63 -4.83 5.27
N ARG A 250 -1.05 -4.75 6.53
CA ARG A 250 -2.04 -5.65 7.14
C ARG A 250 -3.40 -5.55 6.45
N ASP A 251 -3.87 -4.34 6.19
CA ASP A 251 -5.16 -4.12 5.56
C ASP A 251 -5.20 -4.70 4.13
N LEU A 252 -4.14 -4.49 3.35
CA LEU A 252 -4.00 -5.07 2.01
C LEU A 252 -3.87 -6.60 2.05
N ALA A 253 -3.12 -7.14 3.02
CA ALA A 253 -2.98 -8.58 3.19
C ALA A 253 -4.34 -9.25 3.38
N TRP A 254 -5.20 -8.66 4.22
CA TRP A 254 -6.57 -9.14 4.43
C TRP A 254 -7.41 -9.13 3.14
N LEU A 255 -7.26 -8.12 2.29
CA LEU A 255 -8.01 -7.98 1.04
C LEU A 255 -7.63 -9.00 -0.03
N VAL A 256 -6.44 -9.61 0.06
CA VAL A 256 -5.94 -10.59 -0.91
C VAL A 256 -5.61 -11.94 -0.26
N ARG A 257 -6.17 -12.21 0.92
CA ARG A 257 -5.94 -13.44 1.69
C ARG A 257 -6.22 -14.71 0.88
N ASP A 258 -7.22 -14.68 0.01
CA ASP A 258 -7.59 -15.78 -0.90
C ASP A 258 -6.53 -16.07 -1.98
N ARG A 259 -5.59 -15.14 -2.19
CA ARG A 259 -4.47 -15.26 -3.15
C ARG A 259 -3.15 -15.65 -2.49
N LEU A 260 -3.13 -15.77 -1.17
CA LEU A 260 -1.95 -16.12 -0.39
C LEU A 260 -2.04 -17.58 0.07
N SER A 261 -0.89 -18.25 0.12
CA SER A 261 -0.82 -19.57 0.76
C SER A 261 -1.09 -19.46 2.27
N ALA A 262 -1.55 -20.55 2.89
CA ALA A 262 -1.78 -20.60 4.34
C ALA A 262 -0.52 -20.23 5.15
N ASP A 263 0.66 -20.63 4.66
CA ASP A 263 1.94 -20.26 5.27
C ASP A 263 2.27 -18.78 5.13
N ALA A 264 2.05 -18.20 3.94
CA ALA A 264 2.24 -16.75 3.75
C ALA A 264 1.30 -15.94 4.65
N TRP A 265 0.06 -16.40 4.80
CA TRP A 265 -0.89 -15.81 5.73
C TRP A 265 -0.44 -15.90 7.19
N ARG A 266 0.08 -17.05 7.63
CA ARG A 266 0.61 -17.23 8.99
C ARG A 266 1.77 -16.28 9.29
N VAL A 267 2.68 -16.09 8.32
CA VAL A 267 3.79 -15.13 8.45
C VAL A 267 3.29 -13.69 8.60
N LEU A 268 2.25 -13.31 7.86
CA LEU A 268 1.64 -11.98 7.97
C LEU A 268 0.92 -11.78 9.31
N ASP A 269 0.26 -12.81 9.84
CA ASP A 269 -0.38 -12.76 11.16
C ASP A 269 0.66 -12.66 12.28
N ASP A 270 1.76 -13.41 12.19
CA ASP A 270 2.89 -13.31 13.12
C ASP A 270 3.56 -11.92 13.05
N LEU A 271 3.65 -11.32 11.85
CA LEU A 271 4.15 -9.97 11.65
C LEU A 271 3.21 -8.92 12.27
N ASP A 272 1.88 -9.03 12.09
CA ASP A 272 0.92 -8.12 12.74
C ASP A 272 1.02 -8.19 14.27
N ARG A 273 1.11 -9.39 14.84
CA ARG A 273 1.29 -9.55 16.30
C ARG A 273 2.60 -8.91 16.79
N LEU A 274 3.68 -9.06 16.02
CA LEU A 274 4.98 -8.44 16.35
C LEU A 274 4.88 -6.91 16.33
N LEU A 275 4.28 -6.34 15.28
CA LEU A 275 4.13 -4.89 15.10
C LEU A 275 3.23 -4.26 16.17
N ARG A 276 2.11 -4.93 16.52
CA ARG A 276 1.22 -4.47 17.60
C ARG A 276 1.89 -4.45 18.96
N ARG A 277 2.64 -5.51 19.29
CA ARG A 277 3.49 -5.51 20.49
C ARG A 277 4.53 -4.40 20.42
N GLY A 278 5.06 -4.15 19.22
CA GLY A 278 5.93 -3.02 18.84
C GLY A 278 5.47 -1.67 19.37
N THR A 279 4.21 -1.33 19.07
CA THR A 279 3.62 0.00 19.25
C THR A 279 3.03 0.27 20.65
N GLU A 280 3.09 -0.68 21.59
CA GLU A 280 2.59 -0.46 22.95
C GLU A 280 3.52 0.49 23.76
N PRO A 281 2.99 1.41 24.60
CA PRO A 281 3.74 2.54 25.18
C PRO A 281 4.79 2.20 26.26
N LEU A 282 5.19 0.93 26.40
CA LEU A 282 6.13 0.52 27.45
C LEU A 282 7.57 0.80 27.02
N ALA A 283 8.31 1.45 27.93
CA ALA A 283 9.70 1.91 27.79
C ALA A 283 10.58 0.94 27.00
N ARG A 284 10.82 1.28 25.73
CA ARG A 284 11.68 0.47 24.86
C ARG A 284 13.13 0.87 24.98
N SER A 285 14.01 -0.13 25.01
CA SER A 285 15.46 0.06 24.90
C SER A 285 15.95 -0.09 23.46
N VAL A 286 17.16 0.41 23.15
CA VAL A 286 17.85 0.13 21.87
C VAL A 286 17.86 -1.35 21.52
N ALA A 287 18.11 -2.24 22.48
CA ALA A 287 18.17 -3.68 22.26
C ALA A 287 16.82 -4.24 21.77
N GLU A 288 15.72 -3.82 22.37
CA GLU A 288 14.37 -4.23 21.95
C GLU A 288 13.99 -3.64 20.58
N GLY A 289 14.54 -2.46 20.23
CA GLY A 289 14.44 -1.87 18.89
C GLY A 289 15.13 -2.73 17.82
N ILE A 290 16.34 -3.23 18.11
CA ILE A 290 17.07 -4.16 17.24
C ILE A 290 16.27 -5.45 17.06
N GLU A 291 15.81 -6.08 18.16
CA GLU A 291 15.04 -7.33 18.10
C GLU A 291 13.74 -7.19 17.28
N LEU A 292 13.04 -6.05 17.44
CA LEU A 292 11.84 -5.75 16.66
C LEU A 292 12.18 -5.64 15.16
N ALA A 293 13.21 -4.87 14.81
CA ALA A 293 13.65 -4.67 13.43
C ALA A 293 14.11 -5.99 12.76
N GLU A 294 14.93 -6.78 13.44
CA GLU A 294 15.33 -8.12 12.97
C GLU A 294 14.13 -9.04 12.83
N GLY A 295 13.20 -8.94 13.78
CA GLY A 295 11.97 -9.68 13.74
C GLY A 295 11.16 -9.38 12.49
N ILE A 296 10.97 -8.11 12.16
CA ILE A 296 10.27 -7.65 10.94
C ILE A 296 10.98 -8.15 9.67
N ILE A 297 12.30 -7.97 9.58
CA ILE A 297 13.11 -8.41 8.44
C ILE A 297 12.92 -9.90 8.18
N LEU A 298 12.98 -10.74 9.22
CA LEU A 298 12.83 -12.19 9.09
C LEU A 298 11.46 -12.58 8.54
N ARG A 299 10.37 -11.97 9.01
CA ARG A 299 9.01 -12.31 8.53
C ARG A 299 8.80 -11.81 7.10
N LEU A 300 9.27 -10.62 6.75
CA LEU A 300 9.14 -10.10 5.38
C LEU A 300 10.00 -10.87 4.38
N ALA A 301 11.20 -11.29 4.75
CA ALA A 301 12.01 -12.23 3.97
C ALA A 301 11.32 -13.59 3.82
N GLY A 302 10.68 -14.10 4.89
CA GLY A 302 9.87 -15.31 4.83
C GLY A 302 8.67 -15.19 3.89
N LEU A 303 7.95 -14.07 3.94
CA LEU A 303 6.84 -13.76 3.03
C LEU A 303 7.31 -13.72 1.57
N ALA A 304 8.45 -13.08 1.32
CA ALA A 304 9.09 -13.02 0.00
C ALA A 304 9.44 -14.41 -0.56
N GLY A 305 10.03 -15.27 0.28
CA GLY A 305 10.37 -16.65 -0.08
C GLY A 305 9.12 -17.48 -0.37
N LEU A 306 8.12 -17.41 0.51
CA LEU A 306 6.85 -18.13 0.34
C LEU A 306 6.06 -17.65 -0.89
N ALA A 307 6.08 -16.35 -1.18
CA ALA A 307 5.46 -15.82 -2.39
C ALA A 307 6.18 -16.32 -3.65
N THR A 308 7.50 -16.47 -3.59
CA THR A 308 8.30 -17.01 -4.70
C THR A 308 8.00 -18.49 -4.93
N GLU A 309 7.88 -19.29 -3.87
CA GLU A 309 7.68 -20.74 -4.02
C GLU A 309 6.21 -21.16 -4.21
N ASN A 310 5.27 -20.50 -3.52
CA ASN A 310 3.89 -20.98 -3.43
C ASN A 310 2.93 -20.26 -4.38
N MET A 311 3.31 -19.13 -4.98
CA MET A 311 2.46 -18.47 -5.98
C MET A 311 2.74 -19.03 -7.39
N THR A 312 1.68 -19.37 -8.11
CA THR A 312 1.79 -19.66 -9.55
C THR A 312 2.34 -18.43 -10.27
N ARG A 313 3.25 -18.64 -11.23
CA ARG A 313 3.91 -17.58 -12.02
C ARG A 313 2.99 -16.94 -13.07
N GLY A 314 1.86 -16.42 -12.60
CA GLY A 314 0.86 -15.67 -13.36
C GLY A 314 0.76 -14.21 -12.89
N PRO A 315 -0.26 -13.46 -13.34
CA PRO A 315 -0.39 -12.02 -13.09
C PRO A 315 -0.35 -11.63 -11.61
N ALA A 316 -0.95 -12.42 -10.72
CA ALA A 316 -0.96 -12.14 -9.28
C ALA A 316 0.46 -12.07 -8.68
N TRP A 317 1.30 -13.06 -8.97
CA TRP A 317 2.70 -13.07 -8.55
C TRP A 317 3.48 -11.90 -9.17
N ARG A 318 3.22 -11.60 -10.45
CA ARG A 318 3.89 -10.50 -11.17
C ARG A 318 3.60 -9.15 -10.55
N PHE A 319 2.34 -8.83 -10.26
CA PHE A 319 2.00 -7.56 -9.62
C PHE A 319 2.60 -7.44 -8.23
N PHE A 320 2.58 -8.52 -7.44
CA PHE A 320 3.22 -8.55 -6.13
C PHE A 320 4.75 -8.31 -6.22
N ASP A 321 5.46 -9.06 -7.07
CA ASP A 321 6.92 -8.89 -7.21
C ASP A 321 7.25 -7.52 -7.84
N LEU A 322 6.49 -7.07 -8.83
CA LEU A 322 6.64 -5.75 -9.47
C LEU A 322 6.58 -4.60 -8.45
N GLY A 323 5.61 -4.64 -7.53
CA GLY A 323 5.52 -3.68 -6.44
C GLY A 323 6.78 -3.67 -5.57
N ARG A 324 7.28 -4.86 -5.20
CA ARG A 324 8.53 -4.99 -4.42
C ARG A 324 9.74 -4.46 -5.16
N ARG A 325 9.90 -4.75 -6.45
CA ARG A 325 11.05 -4.28 -7.24
C ARG A 325 11.07 -2.76 -7.35
N ILE A 326 9.93 -2.14 -7.61
CA ILE A 326 9.82 -0.67 -7.70
C ILE A 326 10.16 -0.04 -6.36
N GLU A 327 9.57 -0.53 -5.27
CA GLU A 327 9.80 0.04 -3.95
C GLU A 327 11.27 -0.09 -3.52
N ARG A 328 11.88 -1.27 -3.73
CA ARG A 328 13.31 -1.46 -3.44
C ARG A 328 14.19 -0.52 -4.28
N ALA A 329 13.86 -0.31 -5.56
CA ALA A 329 14.61 0.63 -6.40
C ALA A 329 14.51 2.07 -5.86
N VAL A 330 13.34 2.48 -5.39
CA VAL A 330 13.11 3.80 -4.77
C VAL A 330 13.96 3.93 -3.51
N HIS A 331 13.90 2.94 -2.61
CA HIS A 331 14.66 2.97 -1.36
C HIS A 331 16.18 2.97 -1.61
N THR A 332 16.70 2.11 -2.48
CA THR A 332 18.14 2.11 -2.81
C THR A 332 18.57 3.43 -3.45
N THR A 333 17.74 4.04 -4.31
CA THR A 333 18.01 5.37 -4.88
C THR A 333 18.11 6.43 -3.78
N GLN A 334 17.17 6.42 -2.83
CA GLN A 334 17.15 7.36 -1.70
C GLN A 334 18.34 7.14 -0.77
N LEU A 335 18.63 5.89 -0.39
CA LEU A 335 19.77 5.52 0.46
C LEU A 335 21.09 6.00 -0.15
N VAL A 336 21.35 5.73 -1.43
CA VAL A 336 22.60 6.17 -2.07
C VAL A 336 22.64 7.69 -2.17
N ARG A 337 21.50 8.35 -2.45
CA ARG A 337 21.43 9.80 -2.59
C ARG A 337 21.66 10.54 -1.27
N SER A 338 21.08 10.06 -0.17
CA SER A 338 21.21 10.66 1.17
C SER A 338 22.58 10.43 1.80
N THR A 339 23.32 9.40 1.37
CA THR A 339 24.56 8.97 2.04
C THR A 339 25.83 9.15 1.21
N LEU A 340 25.78 8.99 -0.11
CA LEU A 340 26.98 8.93 -0.97
C LEU A 340 27.13 10.12 -1.93
N VAL A 341 26.14 11.01 -2.03
CA VAL A 341 26.23 12.20 -2.89
C VAL A 341 27.20 13.23 -2.31
N ASP A 342 27.02 13.58 -1.05
CA ASP A 342 27.94 14.45 -0.32
C ASP A 342 29.07 13.60 0.27
N VAL A 343 30.31 14.02 0.06
CA VAL A 343 31.52 13.29 0.46
C VAL A 343 31.74 13.52 1.95
N ALA A 344 31.45 12.50 2.75
CA ALA A 344 31.67 12.55 4.20
C ALA A 344 33.17 12.53 4.56
N GLU A 345 33.53 13.17 5.68
CA GLU A 345 34.91 13.15 6.20
C GLU A 345 35.38 11.71 6.50
N GLU A 346 34.54 10.89 7.14
CA GLU A 346 34.78 9.46 7.35
C GLU A 346 33.96 8.58 6.40
N GLU A 347 34.18 8.76 5.10
CA GLU A 347 33.43 8.04 4.06
C GLU A 347 33.42 6.50 4.25
N THR A 348 34.48 5.92 4.82
CA THR A 348 34.54 4.46 5.06
C THR A 348 33.48 3.96 6.06
N ALA A 349 33.13 4.76 7.07
CA ALA A 349 32.10 4.41 8.04
C ALA A 349 30.71 4.45 7.40
N VAL A 350 30.45 5.47 6.57
CA VAL A 350 29.21 5.62 5.78
C VAL A 350 29.07 4.48 4.78
N LEU A 351 30.12 4.16 4.00
CA LEU A 351 30.10 3.04 3.05
C LEU A 351 29.76 1.70 3.72
N ARG A 352 30.29 1.47 4.94
CA ARG A 352 29.97 0.28 5.71
C ARG A 352 28.50 0.25 6.12
N ALA A 353 27.97 1.35 6.66
CA ALA A 353 26.57 1.46 7.05
C ALA A 353 25.63 1.23 5.85
N VAL A 354 25.94 1.83 4.69
CA VAL A 354 25.17 1.64 3.45
C VAL A 354 25.16 0.18 3.00
N LEU A 355 26.31 -0.51 3.05
CA LEU A 355 26.39 -1.94 2.70
C LEU A 355 25.63 -2.84 3.69
N GLU A 356 25.56 -2.46 4.97
CA GLU A 356 24.77 -3.18 5.99
C GLU A 356 23.26 -2.99 5.79
N VAL A 357 22.81 -1.76 5.53
CA VAL A 357 21.40 -1.46 5.21
C VAL A 357 20.98 -2.17 3.93
N ALA A 358 21.81 -2.10 2.88
CA ALA A 358 21.55 -2.74 1.60
C ALA A 358 21.81 -4.26 1.60
N ASP A 359 22.15 -4.87 2.74
CA ASP A 359 22.41 -6.32 2.88
C ASP A 359 23.44 -6.86 1.87
N SER A 360 24.40 -6.01 1.48
CA SER A 360 25.38 -6.26 0.42
C SER A 360 26.81 -6.36 0.95
N ALA A 361 27.01 -6.30 2.27
CA ALA A 361 28.33 -6.37 2.91
C ALA A 361 29.08 -7.68 2.59
N MET A 362 28.39 -8.83 2.60
CA MET A 362 29.02 -10.13 2.26
C MET A 362 29.41 -10.21 0.79
N THR A 363 28.52 -9.77 -0.11
CA THR A 363 28.79 -9.71 -1.56
C THR A 363 29.98 -8.81 -1.85
N PHE A 364 30.02 -7.62 -1.22
CA PHE A 364 31.15 -6.70 -1.34
C PHE A 364 32.45 -7.33 -0.86
N ARG A 365 32.46 -7.93 0.34
CA ARG A 365 33.65 -8.58 0.92
C ARG A 365 34.16 -9.72 0.05
N SER A 366 33.26 -10.49 -0.57
CA SER A 366 33.65 -11.57 -1.47
C SER A 366 34.38 -11.07 -2.73
N ARG A 367 33.93 -9.95 -3.31
CA ARG A 367 34.51 -9.40 -4.56
C ARG A 367 35.72 -8.49 -4.34
N TYR A 368 35.66 -7.62 -3.34
CA TYR A 368 36.61 -6.52 -3.14
C TYR A 368 37.44 -6.67 -1.85
N ARG A 369 37.30 -7.80 -1.13
CA ARG A 369 37.97 -8.09 0.14
C ARG A 369 37.64 -7.02 1.21
N THR A 370 38.64 -6.53 1.93
CA THR A 370 38.47 -5.60 3.06
C THR A 370 38.66 -4.13 2.68
N ARG A 371 39.04 -3.82 1.43
CA ARG A 371 39.25 -2.43 1.01
C ARG A 371 37.92 -1.80 0.58
N LEU A 372 37.28 -1.09 1.50
CA LEU A 372 36.11 -0.28 1.19
C LEU A 372 36.53 0.92 0.33
N ALA A 373 35.82 1.12 -0.77
CA ALA A 373 36.03 2.22 -1.70
C ALA A 373 34.70 2.57 -2.37
N THR A 374 34.48 3.86 -2.65
CA THR A 374 33.20 4.38 -3.13
C THR A 374 32.80 3.81 -4.49
N ALA A 375 33.72 3.73 -5.45
CA ALA A 375 33.43 3.22 -6.79
C ALA A 375 32.87 1.79 -6.78
N PRO A 376 33.52 0.81 -6.13
CA PRO A 376 32.95 -0.52 -5.94
C PRO A 376 31.58 -0.57 -5.24
N VAL A 377 31.29 0.34 -4.31
CA VAL A 377 29.98 0.39 -3.63
C VAL A 377 28.90 0.96 -4.54
N ILE A 378 29.19 2.05 -5.25
CA ILE A 378 28.28 2.64 -6.23
C ILE A 378 28.00 1.65 -7.36
N ASP A 379 29.02 0.99 -7.90
CA ASP A 379 28.86 -0.07 -8.90
C ASP A 379 27.91 -1.17 -8.38
N LEU A 380 28.20 -1.71 -7.20
CA LEU A 380 27.44 -2.82 -6.61
C LEU A 380 25.97 -2.47 -6.31
N LEU A 381 25.66 -1.22 -5.92
CA LEU A 381 24.32 -0.82 -5.51
C LEU A 381 23.52 -0.08 -6.60
N VAL A 382 24.18 0.51 -7.59
CA VAL A 382 23.52 1.29 -8.64
C VAL A 382 23.54 0.55 -9.98
N LEU A 383 24.70 0.03 -10.40
CA LEU A 383 24.94 -0.43 -11.78
C LEU A 383 24.92 -1.95 -11.97
N ASP A 384 25.20 -2.72 -10.92
CA ASP A 384 25.38 -4.17 -11.00
C ASP A 384 24.05 -4.94 -11.17
N GLU A 385 23.72 -5.36 -12.40
CA GLU A 385 22.55 -6.19 -12.71
C GLU A 385 22.59 -7.60 -12.11
N SER A 386 23.69 -8.05 -11.49
CA SER A 386 23.76 -9.34 -10.81
C SER A 386 23.42 -9.28 -9.31
N ASN A 387 23.43 -8.09 -8.71
CA ASN A 387 23.14 -7.93 -7.29
C ASN A 387 21.63 -7.70 -7.06
N PRO A 388 20.91 -8.58 -6.33
CA PRO A 388 19.48 -8.42 -6.07
C PRO A 388 19.07 -7.18 -5.28
N ARG A 389 20.04 -6.41 -4.79
CA ARG A 389 19.86 -5.16 -4.03
C ARG A 389 20.17 -3.92 -4.87
N SER A 390 20.69 -4.07 -6.08
CA SER A 390 21.02 -2.92 -6.92
C SER A 390 19.78 -2.34 -7.61
N ILE A 391 19.87 -1.06 -7.98
CA ILE A 391 18.84 -0.38 -8.79
C ILE A 391 18.76 -1.03 -10.18
N ALA A 392 19.91 -1.34 -10.79
CA ALA A 392 19.99 -2.01 -12.08
C ALA A 392 19.22 -3.35 -12.11
N PHE A 393 19.45 -4.22 -11.12
CA PHE A 393 18.72 -5.49 -11.00
C PHE A 393 17.22 -5.28 -10.83
N GLN A 394 16.82 -4.32 -9.98
CA GLN A 394 15.39 -4.05 -9.79
C GLN A 394 14.74 -3.63 -11.10
N LEU A 395 15.34 -2.68 -11.83
CA LEU A 395 14.81 -2.20 -13.10
C LEU A 395 14.79 -3.29 -14.19
N ALA A 396 15.79 -4.18 -14.23
CA ALA A 396 15.79 -5.31 -15.16
C ALA A 396 14.61 -6.26 -14.88
N ARG A 397 14.34 -6.56 -13.61
CA ARG A 397 13.19 -7.38 -13.20
C ARG A 397 11.86 -6.68 -13.46
N VAL A 398 11.79 -5.37 -13.26
CA VAL A 398 10.61 -4.56 -13.61
C VAL A 398 10.33 -4.63 -15.11
N ASP A 399 11.36 -4.51 -15.97
CA ASP A 399 11.23 -4.64 -17.42
C ASP A 399 10.65 -6.01 -17.82
N GLU A 400 11.19 -7.09 -17.26
CA GLU A 400 10.68 -8.45 -17.47
C GLU A 400 9.20 -8.57 -17.09
N HIS A 401 8.82 -8.07 -15.90
CA HIS A 401 7.44 -8.13 -15.44
C HIS A 401 6.48 -7.34 -16.34
N VAL A 402 6.86 -6.12 -16.72
CA VAL A 402 6.03 -5.26 -17.56
C VAL A 402 5.86 -5.88 -18.95
N ARG A 403 6.94 -6.37 -19.56
CA ARG A 403 6.87 -7.06 -20.87
C ARG A 403 5.96 -8.27 -20.84
N GLU A 404 6.06 -9.09 -19.78
CA GLU A 404 5.23 -10.29 -19.64
C GLU A 404 3.76 -9.97 -19.33
N LEU A 405 3.50 -8.87 -18.60
CA LEU A 405 2.14 -8.36 -18.40
C LEU A 405 1.56 -7.69 -19.64
N GLY A 406 2.40 -7.18 -20.55
CA GLY A 406 2.01 -6.52 -21.80
C GLY A 406 1.76 -7.46 -22.98
N GLN A 407 1.99 -8.78 -22.85
CA GLN A 407 1.89 -9.75 -23.96
C GLN A 407 0.53 -9.81 -24.66
N TRP A 408 -0.56 -9.38 -24.02
CA TRP A 408 -1.88 -9.30 -24.65
C TRP A 408 -1.99 -8.18 -25.71
N ARG A 409 -0.98 -7.31 -25.83
CA ARG A 409 -0.90 -6.18 -26.77
C ARG A 409 -0.02 -6.49 -27.99
N GLU A 410 0.02 -7.73 -28.46
CA GLU A 410 0.82 -8.11 -29.63
C GLU A 410 0.59 -7.14 -30.82
N GLY A 411 1.68 -6.52 -31.30
CA GLY A 411 1.67 -5.56 -32.42
C GLY A 411 1.37 -4.10 -32.05
N ALA A 412 1.07 -3.77 -30.79
CA ALA A 412 0.85 -2.39 -30.36
C ALA A 412 2.18 -1.66 -30.06
N PRO A 413 2.21 -0.31 -30.16
CA PRO A 413 3.33 0.49 -29.64
C PRO A 413 3.52 0.27 -28.13
N LEU A 414 4.78 0.45 -27.68
CA LEU A 414 5.14 0.35 -26.27
C LEU A 414 4.28 1.25 -25.37
N GLY A 415 3.83 0.70 -24.25
CA GLY A 415 3.17 1.42 -23.18
C GLY A 415 4.00 2.57 -22.62
N ALA A 416 3.36 3.44 -21.84
CA ALA A 416 4.08 4.50 -21.12
C ALA A 416 5.07 3.89 -20.12
N GLU A 417 4.63 2.91 -19.36
CA GLU A 417 5.40 2.15 -18.38
C GLU A 417 6.61 1.44 -19.01
N GLU A 418 6.45 0.80 -20.18
CA GLU A 418 7.53 0.12 -20.90
C GLU A 418 8.61 1.10 -21.35
N ARG A 419 8.19 2.25 -21.91
CA ARG A 419 9.12 3.30 -22.34
C ARG A 419 9.88 3.91 -21.17
N MET A 420 9.21 4.10 -20.03
CA MET A 420 9.83 4.66 -18.82
C MET A 420 10.88 3.72 -18.24
N VAL A 421 10.57 2.43 -18.12
CA VAL A 421 11.54 1.41 -17.66
C VAL A 421 12.73 1.30 -18.60
N LEU A 422 12.48 1.25 -19.91
CA LEU A 422 13.55 1.22 -20.92
C LEU A 422 14.46 2.45 -20.83
N GLY A 423 13.88 3.64 -20.63
CA GLY A 423 14.61 4.88 -20.42
C GLY A 423 15.50 4.83 -19.16
N ALA A 424 14.95 4.39 -18.03
CA ALA A 424 15.68 4.25 -16.77
C ALA A 424 16.83 3.22 -16.88
N LEU A 425 16.59 2.05 -17.47
CA LEU A 425 17.62 1.04 -17.74
C LEU A 425 18.73 1.57 -18.64
N THR A 426 18.37 2.31 -19.69
CA THR A 426 19.36 2.90 -20.60
C THR A 426 20.26 3.89 -19.87
N ARG A 427 19.71 4.73 -18.99
CA ARG A 427 20.51 5.65 -18.15
C ARG A 427 21.50 4.90 -17.26
N ILE A 428 21.07 3.81 -16.63
CA ILE A 428 21.95 2.99 -15.78
C ILE A 428 23.03 2.29 -16.62
N ARG A 429 22.66 1.60 -17.70
CA ARG A 429 23.59 0.83 -18.53
C ARG A 429 24.64 1.68 -19.26
N THR A 430 24.37 2.97 -19.44
CA THR A 430 25.30 3.92 -20.07
C THR A 430 26.06 4.77 -19.06
N ALA A 431 25.80 4.61 -17.76
CA ALA A 431 26.52 5.32 -16.72
C ALA A 431 27.95 4.76 -16.55
N ASP A 432 28.89 5.66 -16.27
CA ASP A 432 30.30 5.35 -16.04
C ASP A 432 30.61 5.60 -14.56
N VAL A 433 30.90 4.52 -13.81
CA VAL A 433 31.12 4.58 -12.36
C VAL A 433 32.25 5.54 -11.99
N ASP A 434 33.33 5.59 -12.78
CA ASP A 434 34.46 6.48 -12.50
C ASP A 434 34.07 7.95 -12.63
N ARG A 435 33.11 8.26 -13.50
CA ARG A 435 32.53 9.62 -13.60
C ARG A 435 31.56 9.91 -12.46
N LEU A 436 30.75 8.94 -12.06
CA LEU A 436 29.81 9.10 -10.95
C LEU A 436 30.53 9.39 -9.62
N CYS A 437 31.72 8.81 -9.42
CA CYS A 437 32.50 9.00 -8.20
C CYS A 437 33.24 10.33 -8.09
N ARG A 438 33.37 11.10 -9.18
CA ARG A 438 34.12 12.37 -9.19
C ARG A 438 33.38 13.44 -8.38
N ASP A 439 34.08 13.95 -7.38
CA ASP A 439 33.71 15.17 -6.67
C ASP A 439 33.91 16.40 -7.58
N ASP A 440 33.06 17.40 -7.43
CA ASP A 440 33.16 18.71 -8.07
C ASP A 440 34.18 19.67 -7.41
N GLY A 441 34.93 19.16 -6.43
CA GLY A 441 35.94 19.91 -5.66
C GLY A 441 35.35 20.65 -4.45
N LYS A 442 34.06 20.48 -4.17
CA LYS A 442 33.37 21.02 -2.99
C LYS A 442 32.78 19.91 -2.10
N GLY A 443 33.21 18.67 -2.29
CA GLY A 443 32.70 17.52 -1.55
C GLY A 443 31.34 17.02 -2.05
N ARG A 444 30.98 17.19 -3.33
CA ARG A 444 29.71 16.69 -3.88
C ARG A 444 29.86 15.98 -5.22
N ARG A 445 29.31 14.77 -5.32
CA ARG A 445 29.24 13.94 -6.52
C ARG A 445 28.07 14.33 -7.42
N LYS A 446 28.22 15.43 -8.17
CA LYS A 446 27.15 16.01 -9.01
C LYS A 446 26.56 15.06 -10.05
N LEU A 447 27.37 14.20 -10.67
CA LEU A 447 26.87 13.27 -11.68
C LEU A 447 26.06 12.13 -11.06
N LEU A 448 26.47 11.65 -9.89
CA LEU A 448 25.69 10.70 -9.10
C LEU A 448 24.35 11.30 -8.67
N ASP A 449 24.38 12.51 -8.10
CA ASP A 449 23.16 13.21 -7.66
C ASP A 449 22.18 13.40 -8.82
N ARG A 450 22.66 13.84 -9.99
CA ARG A 450 21.80 13.97 -11.18
C ARG A 450 21.19 12.63 -11.58
N LEU A 451 21.96 11.54 -11.64
CA LEU A 451 21.44 10.23 -12.00
C LEU A 451 20.33 9.78 -11.02
N LEU A 452 20.60 9.91 -9.72
CA LEU A 452 19.67 9.51 -8.66
C LEU A 452 18.44 10.43 -8.59
N ASP A 453 18.57 11.71 -8.90
CA ASP A 453 17.45 12.65 -8.98
C ASP A 453 16.50 12.30 -10.13
N HIS A 454 17.05 11.99 -11.32
CA HIS A 454 16.24 11.50 -12.44
C HIS A 454 15.53 10.19 -12.08
N LEU A 455 16.23 9.22 -11.47
CA LEU A 455 15.62 7.96 -11.03
C LEU A 455 14.57 8.18 -9.94
N GLY A 456 14.81 9.14 -9.04
CA GLY A 456 13.87 9.54 -8.00
C GLY A 456 12.58 10.16 -8.54
N GLY A 457 12.60 10.72 -9.75
CA GLY A 457 11.39 11.14 -10.48
C GLY A 457 10.79 10.04 -11.36
N ASP A 458 11.62 9.28 -12.06
CA ASP A 458 11.21 8.24 -13.00
C ASP A 458 10.47 7.08 -12.30
N LEU A 459 10.93 6.64 -11.11
CA LEU A 459 10.36 5.49 -10.39
C LEU A 459 8.94 5.73 -9.84
N PRO A 460 8.64 6.86 -9.15
CA PRO A 460 7.26 7.18 -8.77
C PRO A 460 6.35 7.34 -9.99
N ALA A 461 6.81 8.03 -11.03
CA ALA A 461 6.03 8.23 -12.24
C ALA A 461 5.74 6.90 -12.96
N LEU A 462 6.68 5.95 -12.92
CA LEU A 462 6.48 4.60 -13.43
C LEU A 462 5.40 3.85 -12.63
N SER A 463 5.40 3.96 -11.30
CA SER A 463 4.32 3.42 -10.47
C SER A 463 2.97 3.97 -10.89
N ASP A 464 2.87 5.29 -11.09
CA ASP A 464 1.63 5.93 -11.51
C ASP A 464 1.17 5.43 -12.89
N ALA A 465 2.10 5.27 -13.84
CA ALA A 465 1.81 4.70 -15.16
C ALA A 465 1.31 3.25 -15.08
N ILE A 466 1.87 2.43 -14.19
CA ILE A 466 1.39 1.06 -13.95
C ILE A 466 -0.05 1.10 -13.39
N THR A 467 -0.31 1.95 -12.40
CA THR A 467 -1.67 2.10 -11.84
C THR A 467 -2.69 2.55 -12.86
N GLN A 468 -2.34 3.50 -13.73
CA GLN A 468 -3.21 3.98 -14.79
C GLN A 468 -3.50 2.89 -15.84
N ASN A 469 -2.47 2.17 -16.29
CA ASN A 469 -2.63 1.20 -17.37
C ASN A 469 -3.29 -0.12 -16.93
N TYR A 470 -2.97 -0.64 -15.75
CA TYR A 470 -3.41 -1.97 -15.32
C TYR A 470 -4.60 -1.95 -14.37
N PHE A 471 -4.76 -0.88 -13.56
CA PHE A 471 -5.75 -0.84 -12.49
C PHE A 471 -6.93 0.08 -12.77
N THR A 472 -6.76 1.06 -13.67
CA THR A 472 -7.78 2.07 -13.98
C THR A 472 -8.51 1.74 -15.28
N HIS A 473 -9.78 1.31 -15.18
CA HIS A 473 -10.64 1.09 -16.36
C HIS A 473 -11.31 2.37 -16.88
N VAL A 474 -10.67 3.52 -16.76
CA VAL A 474 -11.12 4.72 -17.50
C VAL A 474 -10.58 4.59 -18.92
N ARG A 475 -11.18 3.68 -19.71
CA ARG A 475 -11.23 3.91 -21.15
C ARG A 475 -12.05 5.18 -21.30
N GLU A 476 -11.46 6.24 -21.84
CA GLU A 476 -12.21 7.40 -22.31
C GLU A 476 -13.40 6.88 -23.10
N ARG A 477 -14.62 7.03 -22.54
CA ARG A 477 -15.83 6.84 -23.33
C ARG A 477 -15.69 7.84 -24.48
N PRO A 478 -15.87 7.43 -25.75
CA PRO A 478 -16.09 8.39 -26.81
C PRO A 478 -17.20 9.32 -26.33
N ARG A 479 -16.96 10.64 -26.39
CA ARG A 479 -17.99 11.64 -26.09
C ARG A 479 -19.28 11.20 -26.79
N MET A 480 -20.35 11.01 -26.02
CA MET A 480 -21.69 10.89 -26.59
C MET A 480 -21.86 12.04 -27.58
N PRO A 481 -22.25 11.78 -28.85
CA PRO A 481 -22.54 12.87 -29.76
C PRO A 481 -23.66 13.73 -29.16
N ASP A 482 -23.39 15.03 -29.01
CA ASP A 482 -24.38 16.06 -28.73
C ASP A 482 -25.37 16.09 -29.89
N GLN A 483 -26.41 15.25 -29.86
CA GLN A 483 -27.65 15.38 -30.62
C GLN A 483 -28.64 14.29 -30.21
N LEU A 484 -29.52 14.63 -29.26
CA LEU A 484 -30.84 14.02 -29.21
C LEU A 484 -31.63 14.56 -30.41
N PRO A 485 -32.18 13.72 -31.31
CA PRO A 485 -33.15 14.20 -32.28
C PRO A 485 -34.45 14.55 -31.55
N ASP A 486 -34.97 15.75 -31.82
CA ASP A 486 -36.27 16.21 -31.36
C ASP A 486 -37.35 15.17 -31.67
N ALA A 487 -38.13 14.82 -30.65
CA ALA A 487 -39.31 13.96 -30.81
C ALA A 487 -40.35 14.68 -31.69
N PRO A 488 -40.95 14.01 -32.68
CA PRO A 488 -42.02 14.62 -33.46
C PRO A 488 -43.27 14.82 -32.61
N SER A 489 -43.85 16.00 -32.75
CA SER A 489 -45.05 16.55 -32.12
C SER A 489 -46.31 15.71 -32.26
#